data_AF-A0A5A7ND91-F1
#
_entry.id   AF-A0A5A7ND91-F1
#
_cell.length_a   1.000
_cell.length_b   1.000
_cell.length_c   1.000
_cell.angle_alpha   90.00
_cell.angle_beta   90.00
_cell.angle_gamma   90.00
#
_symmetry.space_group_name_H-M   'P 1'
#
loop_
_entity.id
_entity.type
_entity.pdbx_description
1 polymer ?
#
loop_
_entity_poly.entity_id
_entity_poly.type
_entity_poly.pdbx_seq_one_letter_code
_entity_poly.pdbx_strand_id
1 'polypeptide(L)'
;MTQHLTNDGQSFDARALLGWYLAAGVDEAIADAPIDRFAQPQAVPLPQSAPQAQAPQTAATRQGSATVRPAAAPRVLASTQIAADCKNLEDLKAAINSYEECGLKHTALSTVFADGAPQRR
;
A
#
# COMPACT_ATOMS: atom_id res chain seq x y z
N MET A 1 -30.77 -25.64 14.50
CA MET A 1 -31.30 -25.22 13.18
C MET A 1 -30.17 -24.48 12.49
N THR A 2 -29.36 -25.19 11.72
CA THR A 2 -28.16 -24.68 11.04
C THR A 2 -28.62 -23.86 9.84
N GLN A 3 -28.46 -22.54 9.93
CA GLN A 3 -28.80 -21.63 8.83
C GLN A 3 -27.66 -21.72 7.81
N HIS A 4 -27.91 -22.40 6.69
CA HIS A 4 -26.96 -22.45 5.57
C HIS A 4 -27.12 -21.17 4.75
N LEU A 5 -26.04 -20.38 4.66
CA LEU A 5 -25.98 -19.26 3.72
C LEU A 5 -25.33 -19.75 2.43
N THR A 6 -25.85 -19.27 1.30
CA THR A 6 -25.35 -19.59 -0.04
C THR A 6 -24.65 -18.39 -0.62
N ASN A 7 -23.38 -18.54 -0.99
CA ASN A 7 -22.65 -17.60 -1.84
C ASN A 7 -22.14 -18.38 -3.05
N ASP A 8 -22.44 -17.93 -4.28
CA ASP A 8 -22.03 -18.56 -5.55
C ASP A 8 -22.20 -20.11 -5.59
N GLY A 9 -23.33 -20.61 -5.08
CA GLY A 9 -23.66 -22.04 -5.08
C GLY A 9 -22.97 -22.90 -4.01
N GLN A 10 -22.13 -22.31 -3.15
CA GLN A 10 -21.53 -23.00 -2.00
C GLN A 10 -22.35 -22.75 -0.73
N SER A 11 -22.74 -23.83 -0.06
CA SER A 11 -23.43 -23.77 1.25
C SER A 11 -22.42 -23.78 2.38
N PHE A 12 -22.43 -22.76 3.24
CA PHE A 12 -21.58 -22.71 4.43
C PHE A 12 -22.42 -22.57 5.71
N ASP A 13 -21.88 -23.10 6.81
CA ASP A 13 -22.45 -22.87 8.15
C ASP A 13 -22.06 -21.47 8.64
N ALA A 14 -23.05 -20.59 8.72
CA ALA A 14 -22.89 -19.20 9.17
C ALA A 14 -22.15 -19.12 10.51
N ARG A 15 -22.46 -20.03 11.43
CA ARG A 15 -21.90 -20.01 12.79
C ARG A 15 -20.43 -20.37 12.78
N ALA A 16 -20.06 -21.39 12.02
CA ALA A 16 -18.66 -21.80 11.87
C ALA A 16 -17.82 -20.68 11.24
N LEU A 17 -18.36 -20.01 10.22
CA LEU A 17 -17.68 -18.89 9.56
C LEU A 17 -17.46 -17.70 10.50
N LEU A 18 -18.49 -17.29 11.25
CA LEU A 18 -18.35 -16.22 12.24
C LEU A 18 -17.37 -16.58 13.36
N GLY A 19 -17.37 -17.84 13.81
CA GLY A 19 -16.40 -18.33 14.79
C GLY A 19 -14.95 -18.23 14.30
N TRP A 20 -14.73 -18.51 13.01
CA TRP A 20 -13.42 -18.32 12.39
C TRP A 20 -13.01 -16.85 12.32
N TYR A 21 -13.92 -15.93 11.94
CA TYR A 21 -13.63 -14.49 11.93
C TYR A 21 -13.24 -13.96 13.31
N LEU A 22 -13.93 -14.39 14.36
CA LEU A 22 -13.59 -14.03 15.73
C LEU A 22 -12.20 -14.57 16.13
N ALA A 23 -11.88 -15.82 15.77
CA ALA A 23 -10.56 -16.39 16.04
C ALA A 23 -9.43 -15.68 15.26
N ALA A 24 -9.74 -15.10 14.10
CA ALA A 24 -8.83 -14.28 13.32
C ALA A 24 -8.70 -12.83 13.84
N GLY A 25 -9.47 -12.45 14.88
CA GLY A 25 -9.43 -11.12 15.49
C GLY A 25 -10.27 -10.05 14.77
N VAL A 26 -11.22 -10.45 13.92
CA VAL A 26 -12.14 -9.51 13.28
C VAL A 26 -13.19 -9.05 14.28
N ASP A 27 -13.29 -7.74 14.47
CA ASP A 27 -14.19 -7.09 15.45
C ASP A 27 -15.32 -6.27 14.80
N GLU A 28 -15.11 -5.75 13.58
CA GLU A 28 -16.11 -4.95 12.87
C GLU A 28 -16.23 -5.30 11.37
N ALA A 29 -17.44 -5.09 10.83
CA ALA A 29 -17.70 -5.12 9.39
C ALA A 29 -17.76 -3.68 8.85
N ILE A 30 -16.81 -3.32 7.99
CA ILE A 30 -16.64 -1.95 7.49
C ILE A 30 -17.60 -1.63 6.32
N ALA A 31 -18.17 -2.64 5.67
CA ALA A 31 -19.08 -2.49 4.54
C ALA A 31 -20.17 -3.56 4.56
N ASP A 32 -21.31 -3.26 3.95
CA ASP A 32 -22.47 -4.16 3.89
C ASP A 32 -22.29 -5.35 2.96
N ALA A 33 -21.35 -5.27 2.01
CA ALA A 33 -21.07 -6.31 1.02
C ALA A 33 -19.56 -6.63 0.93
N PRO A 34 -19.19 -7.89 0.63
CA PRO A 34 -17.80 -8.27 0.38
C PRO A 34 -17.19 -7.46 -0.77
N ILE A 35 -15.96 -6.97 -0.59
CA ILE A 35 -15.21 -6.25 -1.63
C ILE A 35 -14.17 -7.19 -2.22
N ASP A 36 -14.33 -7.57 -3.49
CA ASP A 36 -13.29 -8.28 -4.24
C ASP A 36 -12.21 -7.30 -4.71
N ARG A 37 -11.09 -7.24 -3.96
CA ARG A 37 -9.92 -6.42 -4.33
C ARG A 37 -9.04 -7.07 -5.40
N PHE A 38 -9.26 -8.33 -5.75
CA PHE A 38 -8.52 -9.03 -6.82
C PHE A 38 -9.18 -8.80 -8.18
N ALA A 39 -10.49 -8.58 -8.22
CA ALA A 39 -11.21 -8.19 -9.42
C ALA A 39 -11.05 -6.71 -9.78
N GLN A 40 -10.40 -5.90 -8.94
CA GLN A 40 -10.20 -4.48 -9.25
C GLN A 40 -9.27 -4.32 -10.48
N PRO A 41 -9.75 -3.70 -11.57
CA PRO A 41 -8.88 -3.35 -12.68
C PRO A 41 -7.78 -2.41 -12.19
N GLN A 42 -6.58 -2.53 -12.75
CA GLN A 42 -5.47 -1.63 -12.44
C GLN A 42 -5.96 -0.17 -12.55
N ALA A 43 -5.66 0.62 -11.52
CA ALA A 43 -6.13 1.99 -11.42
C ALA A 43 -5.86 2.74 -12.72
N VAL A 44 -6.93 3.16 -13.38
CA VAL A 44 -6.83 4.10 -14.51
C VAL A 44 -6.19 5.36 -13.93
N PRO A 45 -5.10 5.89 -14.52
CA PRO A 45 -4.50 7.12 -14.04
C PRO A 45 -5.57 8.21 -13.97
N LEU A 46 -5.83 8.71 -12.76
CA LEU A 46 -6.67 9.90 -12.60
C LEU A 46 -6.01 11.02 -13.41
N PRO A 47 -6.75 11.74 -14.27
CA PRO A 47 -6.20 12.89 -14.98
C PRO A 47 -5.65 13.86 -13.94
N GLN A 48 -4.36 14.18 -14.08
CA GLN A 48 -3.65 15.09 -13.21
C GLN A 48 -4.42 16.42 -13.21
N SER A 49 -5.09 16.72 -12.09
CA SER A 49 -5.89 17.93 -11.94
C SER A 49 -5.02 19.13 -12.28
N ALA A 50 -5.48 19.94 -13.24
CA ALA A 50 -4.80 21.16 -13.68
C ALA A 50 -4.46 22.06 -12.48
N PRO A 51 -3.37 22.85 -12.54
CA PRO A 51 -2.97 23.72 -11.43
C PRO A 51 -4.12 24.64 -11.04
N GLN A 52 -4.72 24.39 -9.87
CA GLN A 52 -5.65 25.35 -9.29
C GLN A 52 -4.87 26.61 -8.94
N ALA A 53 -5.27 27.74 -9.53
CA ALA A 53 -4.73 29.04 -9.22
C ALA A 53 -4.77 29.25 -7.69
N GLN A 54 -3.62 29.64 -7.13
CA GLN A 54 -3.44 29.84 -5.69
C GLN A 54 -4.41 30.94 -5.21
N ALA A 55 -5.49 30.54 -4.54
CA ALA A 55 -6.20 31.46 -3.65
C ALA A 55 -5.29 31.79 -2.45
N PRO A 56 -5.31 33.02 -1.92
CA PRO A 56 -4.49 33.37 -0.76
C PRO A 56 -4.89 32.52 0.44
N GLN A 57 -3.99 31.64 0.89
CA GLN A 57 -4.19 30.84 2.08
C GLN A 57 -3.92 31.71 3.31
N THR A 58 -4.98 32.07 4.03
CA THR A 58 -4.85 32.60 5.40
C THR A 58 -4.15 31.55 6.26
N ALA A 59 -3.04 31.95 6.89
CA ALA A 59 -2.22 31.09 7.73
C ALA A 59 -3.01 30.59 8.94
N ALA A 60 -3.48 29.35 8.88
CA ALA A 60 -3.81 28.55 10.06
C ALA A 60 -2.70 27.52 10.23
N THR A 61 -1.88 27.70 11.27
CA THR A 61 -0.82 26.76 11.65
C THR A 61 -1.43 25.42 12.03
N ARG A 62 -1.52 24.48 11.06
CA ARG A 62 -1.68 23.06 11.35
C ARG A 62 -0.28 22.44 11.49
N GLN A 63 0.12 22.24 12.73
CA GLN A 63 1.16 21.26 13.06
C GLN A 63 0.57 19.87 12.80
N GLY A 64 1.21 19.08 11.94
CA GLY A 64 0.84 17.67 11.72
C GLY A 64 0.41 17.34 10.29
N SER A 65 1.40 17.27 9.39
CA SER A 65 1.47 16.30 8.29
C SER A 65 2.76 16.62 7.56
N ALA A 66 3.75 15.73 7.64
CA ALA A 66 4.88 15.79 6.72
C ALA A 66 4.30 15.60 5.32
N THR A 67 4.07 16.71 4.63
CA THR A 67 3.66 16.69 3.23
C THR A 67 4.79 16.00 2.49
N VAL A 68 4.57 14.77 2.04
CA VAL A 68 5.44 14.10 1.07
C VAL A 68 5.35 14.96 -0.18
N ARG A 69 6.26 15.94 -0.27
CA ARG A 69 6.41 16.73 -1.48
C ARG A 69 6.81 15.72 -2.56
N PRO A 70 6.07 15.60 -3.68
CA PRO A 70 6.49 14.74 -4.77
C PRO A 70 7.90 15.14 -5.14
N ALA A 71 8.84 14.20 -5.01
CA ALA A 71 10.23 14.44 -5.32
C ALA A 71 10.30 14.97 -6.75
N ALA A 72 11.04 16.06 -6.97
CA ALA A 72 11.24 16.64 -8.28
C ALA A 72 11.61 15.52 -9.28
N ALA A 73 10.95 15.54 -10.45
CA ALA A 73 11.03 14.56 -11.52
C ALA A 73 12.41 13.90 -11.78
N PRO A 74 13.57 14.60 -11.74
CA PRO A 74 14.87 13.95 -11.98
C PRO A 74 15.24 12.87 -10.96
N ARG A 75 14.83 12.99 -9.70
CA ARG A 75 15.14 12.00 -8.65
C ARG A 75 14.38 10.69 -8.87
N VAL A 76 13.12 10.81 -9.28
CA VAL A 76 12.25 9.67 -9.59
C VAL A 76 12.82 8.89 -10.78
N LEU A 77 13.21 9.60 -11.86
CA LEU A 77 13.78 8.97 -13.06
C LEU A 77 15.08 8.20 -12.78
N ALA A 78 15.98 8.76 -11.97
CA ALA A 78 17.22 8.08 -11.58
C ALA A 78 16.93 6.83 -10.74
N SER A 79 16.02 6.90 -9.77
CA SER A 79 15.64 5.73 -8.96
C SER A 79 14.94 4.64 -9.79
N THR A 80 14.12 5.00 -10.78
CA THR A 80 13.46 4.03 -11.64
C THR A 80 14.45 3.27 -12.52
N GLN A 81 15.51 3.94 -13.00
CA GLN A 81 16.55 3.28 -13.79
C GLN A 81 17.36 2.29 -12.95
N ILE A 82 17.79 2.72 -11.75
CA ILE A 82 18.52 1.84 -10.82
C ILE A 82 17.71 0.58 -10.49
N ALA A 83 16.39 0.74 -10.26
CA ALA A 83 15.51 -0.39 -9.99
C ALA A 83 15.36 -1.32 -11.22
N ALA A 84 15.29 -0.75 -12.43
CA ALA A 84 15.19 -1.52 -13.66
C ALA A 84 16.45 -2.35 -13.97
N ASP A 85 17.62 -1.92 -13.51
CA ASP A 85 18.90 -2.60 -13.73
C ASP A 85 19.12 -3.80 -12.78
N CYS A 86 18.34 -3.91 -11.69
CA CYS A 86 18.46 -4.99 -10.70
C CYS A 86 17.87 -6.31 -11.21
N LYS A 87 18.60 -7.43 -11.07
CA LYS A 87 18.20 -8.73 -11.64
C LYS A 87 17.68 -9.74 -10.62
N ASN A 88 17.95 -9.50 -9.35
CA ASN A 88 17.55 -10.35 -8.23
C ASN A 88 17.32 -9.50 -6.96
N LEU A 89 16.84 -10.14 -5.89
CA LEU A 89 16.55 -9.45 -4.63
C LEU A 89 17.81 -8.96 -3.94
N GLU A 90 18.94 -9.65 -4.10
CA GLU A 90 20.23 -9.24 -3.56
C GLU A 90 20.72 -7.93 -4.18
N ASP A 91 20.64 -7.79 -5.51
CA ASP A 91 20.96 -6.59 -6.27
C ASP A 91 20.07 -5.42 -5.83
N LEU A 92 18.76 -5.67 -5.71
CA LEU A 92 17.80 -4.65 -5.26
C LEU A 92 18.10 -4.20 -3.83
N LYS A 93 18.43 -5.13 -2.93
CA LYS A 93 18.81 -4.81 -1.55
C LYS A 93 20.06 -3.95 -1.51
N ALA A 94 21.08 -4.27 -2.31
CA ALA A 94 22.30 -3.48 -2.41
C ALA A 94 22.00 -2.06 -2.94
N ALA A 95 21.19 -1.94 -3.99
CA ALA A 95 20.78 -0.67 -4.56
C ALA A 95 20.01 0.22 -3.57
N ILE A 96 19.06 -0.35 -2.81
CA ILE A 96 18.33 0.39 -1.78
C ILE A 96 19.27 0.86 -0.66
N ASN A 97 20.20 0.00 -0.23
CA ASN A 97 21.17 0.35 0.80
C ASN A 97 22.14 1.46 0.36
N SER A 98 22.51 1.53 -0.92
CA SER A 98 23.40 2.58 -1.46
C SER A 98 22.69 3.85 -1.95
N TYR A 99 21.35 3.85 -2.02
CA TYR A 99 20.59 5.01 -2.50
C TYR A 99 20.54 6.18 -1.49
N GLU A 100 21.47 7.13 -1.58
CA GLU A 100 21.58 8.26 -0.64
C GLU A 100 20.50 9.34 -0.83
N GLU A 101 19.76 9.28 -1.93
CA GLU A 101 18.77 10.28 -2.29
C GLU A 101 17.40 10.04 -1.59
N CYS A 102 17.32 9.18 -0.56
CA CYS A 102 16.09 8.97 0.21
C CYS A 102 16.14 9.71 1.55
N GLY A 103 15.30 10.72 1.71
CA GLY A 103 15.25 11.54 2.94
C GLY A 103 14.95 10.74 4.22
N LEU A 104 14.30 9.56 4.10
CA LEU A 104 14.03 8.68 5.23
C LEU A 104 15.30 8.08 5.84
N LYS A 105 16.38 7.93 5.07
CA LYS A 105 17.65 7.37 5.57
C LYS A 105 18.28 8.21 6.67
N HIS A 106 18.06 9.53 6.67
CA HIS A 106 18.64 10.42 7.67
C HIS A 106 18.04 10.25 9.06
N THR A 107 16.82 9.73 9.16
CA THR A 107 16.11 9.56 10.45
C THR A 107 15.89 8.10 10.81
N ALA A 108 16.09 7.17 9.88
CA ALA A 108 15.89 5.75 10.11
C ALA A 108 17.08 5.12 10.87
N LEU A 109 16.78 4.21 11.80
CA LEU A 109 17.80 3.43 12.51
C LEU A 109 18.31 2.24 11.68
N SER A 110 17.44 1.68 10.84
CA SER A 110 17.73 0.50 10.02
C SER A 110 16.78 0.43 8.83
N THR A 111 17.25 -0.16 7.73
CA THR A 111 16.44 -0.45 6.54
C THR A 111 15.91 -1.87 6.62
N VAL A 112 14.60 -2.03 6.77
CA VAL A 112 13.94 -3.34 6.65
C VAL A 112 13.62 -3.57 5.17
N PHE A 113 14.40 -4.44 4.52
CA PHE A 113 14.31 -4.68 3.08
C PHE A 113 13.14 -5.60 2.69
N ALA A 114 12.97 -6.72 3.40
CA ALA A 114 11.92 -7.69 3.14
C ALA A 114 11.65 -8.53 4.40
N ASP A 115 10.45 -9.09 4.46
CA ASP A 115 10.06 -10.13 5.43
C ASP A 115 9.43 -11.31 4.64
N GLY A 116 9.75 -12.54 5.05
CA GLY A 116 9.31 -13.77 4.37
C GLY A 116 10.39 -14.56 3.61
N ALA A 117 10.07 -15.80 3.27
CA ALA A 117 10.98 -16.72 2.59
C ALA A 117 11.19 -16.31 1.11
N PRO A 118 12.44 -16.30 0.60
CA PRO A 118 12.77 -15.77 -0.73
C PRO A 118 12.13 -16.54 -1.91
N GLN A 119 11.62 -17.74 -1.66
CA GLN A 119 10.93 -18.58 -2.63
C GLN A 119 9.41 -18.34 -2.79
N ARG A 120 8.80 -17.40 -2.04
CA ARG A 120 7.39 -17.06 -2.28
C ARG A 120 7.27 -16.09 -3.46
N ARG A 121 6.67 -16.55 -4.57
CA ARG A 121 6.29 -15.75 -5.74
C ARG A 121 4.90 -15.16 -5.58
#